data_AF-A0A7Y4SQD4-F1
#
_entry.id   AF-A0A7Y4SQD4-F1
#
_cell.length_a   1.000
_cell.length_b   1.000
_cell.length_c   1.000
_cell.angle_alpha   90.00
_cell.angle_beta   90.00
_cell.angle_gamma   90.00
#
_symmetry.space_group_name_H-M   'P 1'
#
loop_
_entity.id
_entity.type
_entity.pdbx_description
1 polymer ?
#
loop_
_entity_poly.entity_id
_entity_poly.type
_entity_poly.pdbx_seq_one_letter_code
_entity_poly.pdbx_strand_id
1 'polypeptide(L)' 'MSLVRLLGFQTLSCGCVTGKYREVATSREVTYVEEKGPTCSLHGHRSNHAVAPERTFTRVSALAFKAS' A
#
# COMPACT_ATOMS: atom_id res chain seq x y z
N MET A 1 21.35 1.23 0.49
CA MET A 1 20.27 0.72 -0.37
C MET A 1 19.81 -0.61 0.20
N SER A 2 18.53 -0.75 0.58
CA SER A 2 17.99 -2.04 1.06
C SER A 2 17.31 -2.78 -0.09
N LEU A 3 17.37 -4.12 -0.07
CA LEU A 3 16.62 -4.95 -1.01
C LEU A 3 15.15 -4.94 -0.60
N VAL A 4 14.29 -4.51 -1.52
CA VAL A 4 12.85 -4.50 -1.33
C VAL A 4 12.17 -5.38 -2.37
N ARG A 5 11.06 -6.01 -1.96
CA ARG A 5 10.17 -6.75 -2.84
C ARG A 5 8.86 -5.99 -2.98
N LEU A 6 8.44 -5.73 -4.21
CA LEU A 6 7.11 -5.23 -4.49
C LEU A 6 6.07 -6.31 -4.17
N LEU A 7 5.06 -5.94 -3.37
CA LEU A 7 3.94 -6.78 -2.98
C LEU A 7 2.68 -6.51 -3.81
N GLY A 8 2.51 -5.28 -4.32
CA GLY A 8 1.39 -4.92 -5.17
C GLY A 8 1.23 -3.41 -5.33
N PHE A 9 0.29 -3.03 -6.18
CA PHE A 9 -0.10 -1.63 -6.39
C PHE A 9 -1.57 -1.43 -6.07
N GLN A 10 -1.93 -0.19 -5.69
CA GLN A 10 -3.31 0.21 -5.48
C GLN A 10 -3.52 1.62 -6.00
N THR A 11 -4.64 1.86 -6.68
CA THR A 11 -5.08 3.21 -7.03
C THR A 11 -6.02 3.70 -5.94
N LEU A 12 -5.73 4.86 -5.36
CA LEU A 12 -6.57 5.53 -4.38
C LEU A 12 -7.76 6.22 -5.06
N SER A 13 -8.82 6.51 -4.31
CA SER A 13 -10.01 7.23 -4.82
C SER A 13 -9.71 8.64 -5.36
N CYS A 14 -8.62 9.26 -4.91
CA CYS A 14 -8.13 10.54 -5.42
C CYS A 14 -7.30 10.42 -6.72
N GLY A 15 -7.13 9.21 -7.26
CA GLY A 15 -6.38 8.94 -8.48
C GLY A 15 -4.87 8.74 -8.28
N CYS A 16 -4.33 8.82 -7.06
CA CYS A 16 -2.94 8.49 -6.80
C CYS A 16 -2.68 6.98 -6.89
N VAL A 17 -1.50 6.60 -7.35
CA VAL A 17 -1.03 5.21 -7.37
C VAL A 17 -0.08 5.01 -6.19
N THR A 18 -0.32 3.96 -5.40
CA THR A 18 0.57 3.54 -4.33
C THR A 18 1.17 2.16 -4.62
N GLY A 19 2.43 1.97 -4.22
CA GLY A 19 3.15 0.71 -4.27
C GLY A 19 3.39 0.20 -2.85
N LYS A 20 3.04 -1.06 -2.59
CA LYS A 20 3.33 -1.75 -1.32
C LYS A 20 4.62 -2.55 -1.47
N TYR A 21 5.57 -2.31 -0.58
CA TYR A 21 6.88 -2.95 -0.59
C TYR A 21 7.14 -3.66 0.73
N ARG A 22 7.97 -4.70 0.68
CA ARG A 22 8.53 -5.37 1.84
C ARG A 22 10.04 -5.33 1.78
N GLU A 23 10.68 -4.79 2.80
CA GLU A 23 12.12 -4.91 3.01
C GLU A 23 12.48 -6.36 3.33
N VAL A 24 13.43 -6.95 2.59
CA VAL A 24 13.75 -8.38 2.71
C VAL A 24 14.44 -8.70 4.04
N ALA A 25 15.34 -7.82 4.49
CA ALA A 25 16.14 -8.06 5.69
C ALA A 25 15.33 -7.92 6.99
N THR A 26 14.36 -6.99 7.01
CA THR A 26 13.61 -6.63 8.22
C THR A 26 12.16 -7.13 8.19
N SER A 27 11.71 -7.67 7.05
CA SER A 27 10.29 -7.96 6.77
C SER A 27 9.35 -6.78 6.97
N ARG A 28 9.88 -5.55 7.05
CA ARG A 28 9.10 -4.34 7.23
C ARG A 28 8.33 -4.04 5.96
N GLU A 29 7.03 -3.78 6.10
CA GLU A 29 6.20 -3.32 5.00
C GLU A 29 6.12 -1.79 4.96
N VAL A 30 6.24 -1.23 3.77
CA VAL A 30 6.13 0.23 3.54
C VAL A 30 5.32 0.45 2.28
N THR A 31 4.41 1.42 2.32
CA THR A 31 3.65 1.85 1.15
C THR A 31 4.14 3.23 0.72
N TYR A 32 4.47 3.38 -0.56
CA TYR A 32 4.85 4.66 -1.15
C TYR A 32 3.81 5.11 -2.16
N VAL A 33 3.68 6.42 -2.34
CA VAL A 33 3.01 6.97 -3.52
C VAL A 33 3.98 6.88 -4.70
N GLU A 34 3.63 6.10 -5.71
CA GLU A 34 4.38 6.03 -6.97
C GLU A 34 4.07 7.26 -7.81
N GLU A 35 2.77 7.54 -7.98
CA GLU A 35 2.27 8.59 -8.85
C GLU A 35 1.18 9.42 -8.16
N LYS A 36 1.34 10.74 -8.19
CA LYS A 36 0.31 11.67 -7.71
C LYS A 36 -0.78 11.84 -8.78
N GLY A 37 -2.01 11.54 -8.41
CA GLY A 37 -3.16 11.73 -9.27
C GLY A 37 -3.37 13.19 -9.67
N PRO A 38 -3.87 13.47 -10.88
CA PRO A 38 -3.96 14.83 -11.43
C PRO A 38 -4.93 15.73 -10.64
N THR A 39 -5.92 15.15 -9.98
CA THR A 39 -6.93 15.86 -9.18
C THR A 39 -6.63 15.83 -7.68
N CYS A 40 -5.55 15.15 -7.24
CA CYS A 40 -5.25 14.99 -5.84
C CYS A 40 -4.59 16.25 -5.25
N SER A 41 -5.30 16.97 -4.39
CA SER A 41 -4.78 18.14 -3.66
C SER A 41 -4.08 17.79 -2.35
N LEU A 42 -4.13 16.53 -1.88
CA LEU A 42 -3.49 16.12 -0.64
C LEU A 42 -1.98 16.26 -0.72
N HIS A 43 -1.41 17.02 0.22
CA HIS A 43 0.04 17.23 0.31
C HIS A 43 0.79 15.94 0.65
N GLY A 44 0.16 15.06 1.45
CA GLY A 44 0.70 13.75 1.81
C GLY A 44 0.80 12.75 0.66
N HIS A 45 0.19 13.01 -0.51
CA HIS A 45 0.28 12.13 -1.67
C HIS A 45 1.29 12.61 -2.72
N ARG A 46 2.42 13.17 -2.30
CA ARG A 46 3.53 13.45 -3.22
C ARG A 46 4.25 12.14 -3.60
N SER A 47 4.69 12.00 -4.84
CA SER A 47 5.46 10.83 -5.28
C SER A 47 6.69 10.58 -4.38
N ASN A 48 7.03 9.31 -4.22
CA ASN A 48 8.05 8.78 -3.31
C ASN A 48 7.84 9.11 -1.82
N HIS A 49 6.65 9.54 -1.43
CA HIS A 49 6.34 9.73 -0.01
C HIS A 49 5.76 8.47 0.60
N ALA A 50 6.26 8.11 1.78
CA ALA A 50 5.71 7.02 2.55
C ALA A 50 4.33 7.42 3.06
N VAL A 51 3.33 6.63 2.70
CA VAL A 51 2.02 6.74 3.31
C VAL A 51 2.10 5.99 4.63
N ALA A 52 1.62 6.61 5.72
CA ALA A 52 1.51 5.89 6.97
C ALA A 52 0.70 4.61 6.72
N PRO A 53 1.11 3.46 7.30
CA PRO A 53 0.32 2.26 7.16
C PRO A 53 -1.09 2.61 7.62
N GLU A 54 -2.06 2.49 6.72
CA GLU A 54 -3.44 2.48 7.15
C GLU A 54 -3.47 1.41 8.24
N ARG A 55 -3.95 1.75 9.44
CA ARG A 55 -4.31 0.72 10.40
C ARG A 55 -5.50 0.01 9.78
N THR A 56 -5.22 -0.88 8.83
CA THR A 56 -6.21 -1.70 8.17
C THR A 56 -6.83 -2.47 9.34
N PHE A 57 -8.03 -2.05 9.73
CA PHE A 57 -8.90 -2.96 10.45
C PHE A 57 -9.12 -4.09 9.47
N THR A 58 -8.35 -5.16 9.64
CA THR A 58 -8.52 -6.38 8.86
C THR A 58 -9.95 -6.84 9.11
N ARG A 59 -10.89 -6.49 8.22
CA ARG A 59 -12.09 -7.28 8.06
C ARG A 59 -11.63 -8.58 7.43
N VAL A 60 -11.23 -9.51 8.28
CA VAL A 60 -11.11 -10.91 7.92
C VAL A 60 -12.54 -11.33 7.56
N SER A 61 -12.87 -11.29 6.27
CA SER A 61 -14.05 -12.01 5.80
C SER A 61 -13.68 -13.47 5.90
N ALA A 62 -14.17 -14.12 6.96
CA ALA A 62 -14.06 -15.56 7.12
C ALA A 62 -14.79 -16.21 5.95
N LEU A 63 -14.04 -16.63 4.92
CA LEU A 63 -14.56 -17.58 3.96
C LEU A 63 -14.72 -18.91 4.71
N ALA A 64 -15.98 -19.25 4.99
CA ALA A 64 -16.36 -20.53 5.54
C ALA A 64 -16.02 -21.65 4.53
N PHE A 65 -15.04 -22.49 4.87
CA PHE A 65 -14.86 -23.77 4.19
C PHE A 65 -15.94 -24.72 4.69
N LYS A 66 -16.94 -24.99 3.85
CA LYS A 66 -17.90 -26.06 4.05
C LYS A 66 -17.29 -27.34 3.47
N ALA A 67 -16.75 -28.20 4.33
CA ALA A 67 -16.36 -29.55 3.96
C ALA A 67 -17.63 -30.41 3.85
N SER A 68 -17.70 -31.21 2.78
CA SER A 68 -18.70 -32.27 2.57
C SER A 68 -17.98 -33.60 2.40
#